data_AF-A0A9D7ZZ80-F1
#
_entry.id   AF-A0A9D7ZZ80-F1
#
_cell.length_a   1.000
_cell.length_b   1.000
_cell.length_c   1.000
_cell.angle_alpha   90.00
_cell.angle_beta   90.00
_cell.angle_gamma   90.00
#
_symmetry.space_group_name_H-M   'P 1'
#
loop_
_entity.id
_entity.type
_entity.pdbx_description
1 polymer ?
#
loop_
_entity_poly.entity_id
_entity_poly.type
_entity_poly.pdbx_seq_one_letter_code
_entity_poly.pdbx_strand_id
1 'polypeptide(L)'
;MMMNKSMMLFCLVLLILSSAIVFAQSKGKEEIILQGGKMGNITFPHHMHHGVVNDCMVCHKDFSREPGSLQGAKDKGALKKKQVMNGTCLKCHKDRKKTGEKYGPVSCSGCHIK
;
A
#
# COMPACT_ATOMS: atom_id res chain seq x y z
N MET A 1 34.74 20.70 30.76
CA MET A 1 35.41 20.35 29.49
C MET A 1 34.89 21.29 28.42
N MET A 2 35.65 22.32 28.04
CA MET A 2 35.21 23.32 27.06
C MET A 2 35.39 22.75 25.66
N MET A 3 34.28 22.45 24.99
CA MET A 3 34.30 21.96 23.61
C MET A 3 34.89 23.06 22.72
N ASN A 4 35.99 22.76 22.02
CA ASN A 4 36.67 23.76 21.22
C ASN A 4 35.76 24.22 20.05
N LYS A 5 35.87 25.48 19.61
CA LYS A 5 34.98 26.04 18.56
C LYS A 5 35.02 25.23 17.27
N SER A 6 36.17 24.65 16.92
CA SER A 6 36.32 23.75 15.76
C SER A 6 35.59 22.41 15.93
N MET A 7 35.50 21.89 17.16
CA MET A 7 34.81 20.67 17.53
C MET A 7 33.31 20.90 17.62
N MET A 8 32.89 22.10 18.04
CA MET A 8 31.49 22.53 17.90
C MET A 8 31.07 22.62 16.44
N LEU A 9 31.89 23.22 15.57
CA LEU A 9 31.64 23.30 14.12
C LEU A 9 31.61 21.90 13.48
N PHE A 10 32.52 21.01 13.87
CA PHE A 10 32.57 19.64 13.38
C PHE A 10 31.34 18.81 13.80
N CYS A 11 30.91 18.92 15.07
CA CYS A 11 29.69 18.28 15.55
C CYS A 11 28.43 18.81 14.86
N LEU A 12 28.35 20.12 14.59
CA LEU A 12 27.21 20.72 13.88
C LEU A 12 27.12 20.20 12.43
N VAL A 13 28.26 20.09 11.74
CA VAL A 13 28.33 19.55 10.37
C VAL A 13 27.92 18.07 10.33
N LEU A 14 28.36 17.25 11.29
CA LEU A 14 27.95 15.84 11.42
C LEU A 14 26.44 15.67 11.71
N LEU A 15 25.85 16.58 12.49
CA LEU A 15 24.41 16.60 12.78
C LEU A 15 23.58 16.97 11.53
N ILE A 16 24.11 17.82 10.66
CA ILE A 16 23.46 18.22 9.40
C ILE A 16 23.59 17.11 8.33
N LEU A 17 24.69 16.33 8.34
CA LEU A 17 24.88 15.23 7.38
C LEU A 17 24.05 13.97 7.69
N SER A 18 23.61 13.79 8.94
CA SER A 18 22.86 12.60 9.35
C SER A 18 21.36 12.65 9.02
N SER A 19 20.83 13.79 8.59
CA SER A 19 19.39 13.98 8.29
C SER A 19 18.93 13.60 6.88
N ALA A 20 19.82 13.13 5.98
CA ALA A 20 19.47 12.95 4.57
C ALA A 20 19.33 11.48 4.11
N ILE A 21 18.87 10.56 4.96
CA ILE A 21 18.47 9.22 4.51
C ILE A 21 17.03 9.27 3.99
N VAL A 22 16.87 9.65 2.72
CA VAL A 22 15.59 9.48 2.01
C VAL A 22 15.45 8.00 1.69
N PHE A 23 14.72 7.25 2.52
CA PHE A 23 14.40 5.85 2.25
C PHE A 23 13.50 5.77 1.01
N ALA A 24 14.05 5.33 -0.12
CA ALA A 24 13.27 4.99 -1.29
C ALA A 24 12.33 3.83 -0.94
N GLN A 25 11.02 4.09 -0.88
CA GLN A 25 10.03 3.05 -0.64
C GLN A 25 9.85 2.21 -1.91
N SER A 26 10.05 0.89 -1.80
CA SER A 26 9.77 -0.05 -2.88
C SER A 26 8.28 0.00 -3.25
N LYS A 27 7.98 0.22 -4.53
CA LYS A 27 6.62 0.26 -5.07
C LYS A 27 6.07 -1.13 -5.40
N GLY A 28 6.80 -2.21 -5.09
CA GLY A 28 6.41 -3.57 -5.47
C GLY A 28 6.28 -3.75 -6.99
N LYS A 29 5.69 -4.87 -7.42
CA LYS A 29 5.44 -5.16 -8.84
C LYS A 29 4.34 -4.25 -9.40
N GLU A 30 4.43 -3.97 -10.70
CA GLU A 30 3.44 -3.16 -11.43
C GLU A 30 2.05 -3.78 -11.39
N GLU A 31 2.00 -5.09 -11.63
CA GLU A 31 0.81 -5.91 -11.59
C GLU A 31 1.04 -7.12 -10.68
N ILE A 32 0.01 -7.51 -9.95
CA ILE A 32 0.01 -8.71 -9.10
C ILE A 32 -1.29 -9.50 -9.28
N ILE A 33 -1.21 -10.80 -9.03
CA ILE A 33 -2.39 -11.67 -9.03
C ILE A 33 -2.92 -11.83 -7.61
N LEU A 34 -4.18 -11.46 -7.39
CA LEU A 34 -4.87 -11.66 -6.13
C LEU A 34 -5.75 -12.90 -6.20
N GLN A 35 -5.58 -13.79 -5.23
CA GLN A 35 -6.39 -15.00 -5.08
C GLN A 35 -7.81 -14.66 -4.61
N GLY A 36 -8.75 -14.65 -5.56
CA GLY A 36 -10.16 -14.27 -5.34
C GLY A 36 -11.07 -15.42 -4.87
N GLY A 37 -10.49 -16.59 -4.56
CA GLY A 37 -11.22 -17.77 -4.10
C GLY A 37 -12.04 -18.40 -5.23
N LYS A 38 -13.29 -18.78 -4.94
CA LYS A 38 -14.16 -19.52 -5.88
C LYS A 38 -14.46 -18.78 -7.19
N MET A 39 -14.32 -17.45 -7.21
CA MET A 39 -14.56 -16.63 -8.41
C MET A 39 -13.32 -16.54 -9.32
N GLY A 40 -12.20 -17.17 -8.93
CA GLY A 40 -10.95 -17.11 -9.65
C GLY A 40 -10.08 -15.92 -9.25
N ASN A 41 -8.92 -15.85 -9.91
CA ASN A 41 -7.92 -14.83 -9.69
C ASN A 41 -8.35 -13.47 -10.23
N ILE A 42 -7.83 -12.40 -9.62
CA ILE A 42 -7.99 -11.04 -10.10
C ILE A 42 -6.60 -10.51 -10.46
N THR A 43 -6.46 -10.00 -11.68
CA THR A 43 -5.32 -9.20 -12.07
C THR A 43 -5.44 -7.81 -11.45
N PHE A 44 -4.51 -7.45 -10.58
CA PHE A 44 -4.52 -6.19 -9.83
C PHE A 44 -3.38 -5.27 -10.30
N PRO A 45 -3.69 -4.16 -11.00
CA PRO A 45 -2.68 -3.20 -11.46
C PRO A 45 -2.24 -2.30 -10.30
N HIS A 46 -1.28 -2.76 -9.51
CA HIS A 46 -0.82 -2.13 -8.27
C HIS A 46 -0.24 -0.72 -8.50
N HIS A 47 0.58 -0.52 -9.54
CA HIS A 47 1.13 0.81 -9.83
C HIS A 47 0.10 1.81 -10.33
N MET A 48 -0.93 1.36 -11.05
CA MET A 48 -2.05 2.23 -11.42
C MET A 48 -2.71 2.81 -10.15
N HIS A 49 -2.88 1.98 -9.11
CA HIS A 49 -3.40 2.46 -7.83
C HIS A 49 -2.46 3.44 -7.13
N HIS A 50 -1.14 3.35 -7.29
CA HIS A 50 -0.22 4.38 -6.78
C HIS A 50 -0.43 5.74 -7.46
N GLY A 51 -0.78 5.75 -8.75
CA GLY A 51 -1.15 7.00 -9.46
C GLY A 51 -2.43 7.65 -8.93
N VAL A 52 -3.22 6.92 -8.14
CA VAL A 52 -4.50 7.37 -7.57
C VAL A 52 -4.41 7.57 -6.05
N VAL A 53 -3.60 6.77 -5.36
CA VAL A 53 -3.46 6.69 -3.91
C VAL A 53 -1.97 6.60 -3.57
N ASN A 54 -1.43 7.68 -3.02
CA ASN A 54 0.00 7.76 -2.65
C ASN A 54 0.32 7.14 -1.28
N ASP A 55 -0.69 6.86 -0.45
CA ASP A 55 -0.50 6.25 0.87
C ASP A 55 -0.70 4.73 0.82
N CYS A 56 0.39 3.98 1.03
CA CYS A 56 0.37 2.52 1.07
C CYS A 56 -0.58 1.96 2.14
N MET A 57 -0.78 2.67 3.25
CA MET A 57 -1.55 2.18 4.38
C MET A 57 -3.06 2.17 4.12
N VAL A 58 -3.54 2.89 3.10
CA VAL A 58 -4.92 2.78 2.61
C VAL A 58 -5.27 1.33 2.27
N CYS A 59 -4.33 0.59 1.67
CA CYS A 59 -4.49 -0.82 1.33
C CYS A 59 -3.93 -1.75 2.42
N HIS A 60 -2.77 -1.43 2.96
CA HIS A 60 -1.98 -2.30 3.85
C HIS A 60 -2.28 -2.09 5.34
N LYS A 61 -3.49 -1.64 5.70
CA LYS A 61 -3.89 -1.50 7.11
C LYS A 61 -4.07 -2.84 7.83
N ASP A 62 -4.52 -3.88 7.11
CA ASP A 62 -4.90 -5.17 7.69
C ASP A 62 -3.84 -6.26 7.45
N PHE A 63 -2.80 -5.98 6.66
CA PHE A 63 -1.74 -6.92 6.28
C PHE A 63 -0.47 -6.16 5.88
N SER A 64 0.70 -6.78 6.00
CA SER A 64 1.99 -6.12 5.70
C SER A 64 2.14 -5.78 4.21
N ARG A 65 3.19 -5.02 3.85
CA ARG A 65 3.52 -4.71 2.44
C ARG A 65 4.31 -5.81 1.73
N GLU A 66 4.68 -6.86 2.46
CA GLU A 66 5.50 -7.94 1.91
C GLU A 66 4.70 -8.74 0.87
N PRO A 67 5.33 -9.22 -0.21
CA PRO A 67 4.69 -10.10 -1.17
C PRO A 67 4.04 -11.31 -0.49
N GLY A 68 2.79 -11.60 -0.83
CA GLY A 68 2.05 -12.75 -0.28
C GLY A 68 1.45 -12.53 1.11
N SER A 69 1.73 -11.42 1.80
CA SER A 69 1.21 -11.11 3.13
C SER A 69 -0.32 -11.14 3.24
N LEU A 70 -1.05 -10.66 2.23
CA LEU A 70 -2.51 -10.74 2.17
C LEU A 70 -2.99 -12.21 2.17
N GLN A 71 -2.33 -13.08 1.38
CA GLN A 71 -2.68 -14.49 1.34
C GLN A 71 -2.30 -15.17 2.66
N GLY A 72 -1.11 -14.90 3.19
CA GLY A 72 -0.70 -15.40 4.50
C GLY A 72 -1.65 -14.97 5.63
N ALA A 73 -2.18 -13.75 5.60
CA ALA A 73 -3.17 -13.28 6.57
C ALA A 73 -4.52 -14.00 6.41
N LYS A 74 -4.93 -14.35 5.18
CA LYS A 74 -6.11 -15.20 4.93
C LYS A 74 -5.90 -16.62 5.48
N ASP A 75 -4.74 -17.20 5.21
CA ASP A 75 -4.42 -18.60 5.58
C ASP A 75 -4.32 -18.77 7.10
N LYS A 76 -3.81 -17.74 7.80
CA LYS A 76 -3.77 -17.69 9.27
C LYS A 76 -5.12 -17.36 9.92
N GLY A 77 -6.17 -17.13 9.14
CA GLY A 77 -7.49 -16.72 9.66
C GLY A 77 -7.53 -15.32 10.28
N ALA A 78 -6.50 -14.49 10.07
CA ALA A 78 -6.41 -13.14 10.62
C ALA A 78 -7.39 -12.16 9.96
N LEU A 79 -7.93 -12.52 8.80
CA LEU A 79 -8.88 -11.70 8.04
C LEU A 79 -10.24 -12.38 7.98
N LYS A 80 -11.30 -11.61 8.27
CA LYS A 80 -12.66 -12.08 8.01
C LYS A 80 -12.88 -12.24 6.50
N LYS A 81 -13.80 -13.14 6.13
CA LYS A 81 -14.17 -13.36 4.73
C LYS A 81 -14.53 -12.03 4.05
N LYS A 82 -13.86 -11.74 2.94
CA LYS A 82 -14.04 -10.52 2.13
C LYS A 82 -13.75 -9.20 2.88
N GLN A 83 -13.06 -9.22 4.03
CA GLN A 83 -12.77 -8.01 4.82
C GLN A 83 -12.08 -6.93 3.99
N VAL A 84 -10.95 -7.25 3.36
CA VAL A 84 -10.18 -6.29 2.55
C VAL A 84 -10.98 -5.86 1.31
N MET A 85 -11.62 -6.81 0.62
CA MET A 85 -12.44 -6.51 -0.56
C MET A 85 -13.56 -5.51 -0.26
N ASN A 86 -14.31 -5.73 0.82
CA ASN A 86 -15.45 -4.87 1.18
C ASN A 86 -15.00 -3.56 1.84
N GLY A 87 -14.05 -3.64 2.77
CA GLY A 87 -13.65 -2.54 3.64
C GLY A 87 -12.61 -1.60 3.03
N THR A 88 -11.94 -2.02 1.95
CA THR A 88 -10.93 -1.22 1.27
C THR A 88 -11.30 -1.03 -0.20
N CYS A 89 -11.36 -2.11 -0.99
CA CYS A 89 -11.50 -2.02 -2.45
C CYS A 89 -12.86 -1.45 -2.87
N LEU A 90 -13.95 -2.13 -2.50
CA LEU A 90 -15.31 -1.72 -2.85
C LEU A 90 -15.71 -0.43 -2.17
N LYS A 91 -15.22 -0.16 -0.95
CA LYS A 91 -15.48 1.11 -0.28
C LYS A 91 -14.95 2.28 -1.10
N CYS A 92 -13.66 2.28 -1.44
CA CYS A 92 -13.07 3.34 -2.26
C CYS A 92 -13.77 3.48 -3.62
N HIS A 93 -14.00 2.38 -4.32
CA HIS A 93 -14.64 2.43 -5.64
C HIS A 93 -16.08 2.95 -5.58
N LYS A 94 -16.86 2.56 -4.57
CA LYS A 94 -18.25 3.05 -4.39
C LYS A 94 -18.29 4.50 -3.95
N ASP A 95 -17.39 4.92 -3.07
CA ASP A 95 -17.32 6.29 -2.59
C ASP A 95 -17.01 7.23 -3.77
N ARG A 96 -16.01 6.90 -4.60
CA ARG A 96 -15.70 7.67 -5.83
C ARG A 96 -16.81 7.63 -6.87
N LYS A 97 -17.48 6.49 -7.04
CA LYS A 97 -18.66 6.39 -7.91
C LYS A 97 -19.75 7.36 -7.46
N LYS A 98 -19.98 7.46 -6.15
CA LYS A 98 -21.00 8.33 -5.56
C LYS A 98 -20.69 9.81 -5.76
N THR A 99 -19.41 10.19 -5.74
CA THR A 99 -18.97 11.58 -5.99
C THR A 99 -18.84 11.92 -7.47
N GLY A 100 -19.07 10.96 -8.38
CA GLY A 100 -18.93 11.16 -9.82
C GLY A 100 -17.48 11.20 -10.31
N GLU A 101 -16.51 10.88 -9.45
CA GLU A 101 -15.11 10.77 -9.82
C GLU A 101 -14.83 9.50 -10.62
N LYS A 102 -13.68 9.44 -11.31
CA LYS A 102 -13.20 8.17 -11.88
C LYS A 102 -13.10 7.11 -10.78
N TYR A 103 -13.65 5.92 -11.04
CA TYR A 103 -13.74 4.86 -10.05
C TYR A 103 -13.45 3.50 -10.69
N GLY A 104 -12.95 2.56 -9.89
CA GLY A 104 -12.72 1.18 -10.33
C GLY A 104 -14.00 0.33 -10.29
N PRO A 105 -13.93 -0.96 -10.67
CA PRO A 105 -15.09 -1.84 -10.72
C PRO A 105 -15.81 -1.98 -9.36
N VAL A 106 -17.14 -1.98 -9.39
CA VAL A 106 -18.01 -2.15 -8.19
C VAL A 106 -18.89 -3.41 -8.25
N SER A 107 -18.82 -4.17 -9.35
CA SER A 107 -19.54 -5.42 -9.55
C SER A 107 -18.56 -6.61 -9.53
N CYS A 108 -19.07 -7.82 -9.25
CA CYS A 108 -18.24 -9.02 -9.19
C CYS A 108 -17.51 -9.29 -10.51
N SER A 109 -18.21 -9.20 -11.64
CA SER A 109 -17.65 -9.42 -12.99
C SER A 109 -16.71 -8.31 -13.44
N GLY A 110 -16.78 -7.12 -12.82
CA GLY A 110 -15.84 -6.04 -13.10
C GLY A 110 -14.43 -6.31 -12.53
N CYS A 111 -14.32 -7.13 -11.49
CA CYS A 111 -13.03 -7.56 -10.93
C CYS A 111 -12.64 -8.96 -11.41
N HIS A 112 -13.60 -9.90 -11.44
CA HIS A 112 -13.38 -11.29 -11.83
C HIS A 112 -13.71 -11.48 -13.32
N ILE A 113 -12.81 -11.01 -14.18
CA ILE A 113 -12.92 -11.17 -15.62
C ILE A 113 -12.61 -12.63 -15.96
N LYS A 114 -13.50 -13.28 -16.73
CA LYS A 114 -13.35 -14.67 -17.18
C LYS A 114 -12.55 -14.75 -18.46
#